data_AF-A0A7C1NLE8-F1
#
_entry.id   AF-A0A7C1NLE8-F1
#
_cell.length_a   1.000
_cell.length_b   1.000
_cell.length_c   1.000
_cell.angle_alpha   90.00
_cell.angle_beta   90.00
_cell.angle_gamma   90.00
#
_symmetry.space_group_name_H-M   'P 1'
#
loop_
_entity.id
_entity.type
_entity.pdbx_description
1 polymer ?
#
loop_
_entity_poly.entity_id
_entity_poly.type
_entity_poly.pdbx_seq_one_letter_code
_entity_poly.pdbx_strand_id
1 'polypeptide(L)'
;MAIKALDLFQAYTQDKLPREGGYIVSSFLQPNSSYSRYEVIAYSGVKSLYLSEDGLTFQTDGNKLFILSEPPSYAEKHLEPFRRTSRYQIPHRFSELEILTAKNQIKIMVSKEPIMTYSAFTILKPQGINFAFIFYNLDDVLDSISTFFEKTLNKEANVPQADAVKATLLIIKGLNKFDVWNTSTLN
;
A
#
# COMPACT_ATOMS: atom_id res chain seq x y z
N MET A 1 -18.23 -0.76 -18.44
CA MET A 1 -17.67 -1.15 -17.13
C MET A 1 -16.93 0.06 -16.57
N ALA A 2 -17.16 0.42 -15.31
CA ALA A 2 -16.43 1.52 -14.67
C ALA A 2 -14.93 1.16 -14.55
N ILE A 3 -14.05 2.12 -14.75
CA ILE A 3 -12.60 1.94 -14.56
C ILE A 3 -12.36 1.80 -13.06
N LYS A 4 -11.87 0.64 -12.62
CA LYS A 4 -11.65 0.35 -11.19
C LYS A 4 -10.28 0.81 -10.70
N ALA A 5 -9.26 0.73 -11.56
CA ALA A 5 -7.91 1.18 -11.26
C ALA A 5 -7.15 1.63 -12.51
N LEU A 6 -6.19 2.54 -12.34
CA LEU A 6 -5.27 3.01 -13.37
C LEU A 6 -3.86 3.17 -12.79
N ASP A 7 -2.85 3.17 -13.66
CA ASP A 7 -1.53 3.68 -13.29
C ASP A 7 -1.67 5.13 -12.80
N LEU A 8 -1.07 5.45 -11.65
CA LEU A 8 -1.26 6.72 -10.97
C LEU A 8 -0.78 7.91 -11.82
N PHE A 9 0.39 7.77 -12.46
CA PHE A 9 1.00 8.86 -13.21
C PHE A 9 0.36 9.00 -14.58
N GLN A 10 -0.10 7.89 -15.17
CA GLN A 10 -0.95 7.93 -16.35
C GLN A 10 -2.29 8.62 -16.04
N ALA A 11 -2.92 8.31 -14.90
CA ALA A 11 -4.16 8.95 -14.49
C ALA A 11 -3.97 10.45 -14.25
N TYR A 12 -2.86 10.88 -13.64
CA TYR A 12 -2.51 12.30 -13.52
C TYR A 12 -2.39 12.98 -14.89
N THR A 13 -1.62 12.39 -15.80
CA THR A 13 -1.35 12.96 -17.12
C THR A 13 -2.61 13.05 -18.00
N GLN A 14 -3.59 12.16 -17.77
CA GLN A 14 -4.87 12.14 -18.48
C GLN A 14 -5.99 12.91 -17.77
N ASP A 15 -5.68 13.62 -16.67
CA ASP A 15 -6.67 14.33 -15.84
C ASP A 15 -7.80 13.42 -15.32
N LYS A 16 -7.46 12.18 -14.95
CA LYS A 16 -8.39 11.16 -14.45
C LYS A 16 -8.26 10.89 -12.96
N LEU A 17 -7.43 11.64 -12.22
CA LEU A 17 -7.29 11.43 -10.78
C LEU A 17 -8.49 11.98 -10.02
N PRO A 18 -9.17 11.16 -9.21
CA PRO A 18 -10.29 11.62 -8.41
C PRO A 18 -9.80 12.53 -7.29
N ARG A 19 -10.34 13.74 -7.18
CA ARG A 19 -10.03 14.69 -6.09
C ARG A 19 -10.81 14.40 -4.81
N GLU A 20 -12.02 13.85 -4.94
CA GLU A 20 -12.91 13.53 -3.80
C GLU A 20 -12.34 12.40 -2.93
N GLY A 21 -11.62 11.47 -3.54
CA GLY A 21 -10.86 10.45 -2.84
C GLY A 21 -10.59 9.19 -3.65
N GLY A 22 -9.70 8.37 -3.12
CA GLY A 22 -9.29 7.10 -3.72
C GLY A 22 -8.24 6.40 -2.87
N TYR A 23 -7.84 5.21 -3.30
CA TYR A 23 -6.78 4.43 -2.68
C TYR A 23 -5.60 4.32 -3.64
N ILE A 24 -4.41 4.66 -3.18
CA ILE A 24 -3.18 4.51 -3.96
C ILE A 24 -2.41 3.34 -3.40
N VAL A 25 -2.05 2.38 -4.27
CA VAL A 25 -1.19 1.26 -3.92
C VAL A 25 0.16 1.44 -4.62
N SER A 26 1.22 1.57 -3.83
CA SER A 26 2.60 1.67 -4.32
C SER A 26 3.39 0.43 -3.94
N SER A 27 4.26 -0.05 -4.83
CA SER A 27 5.16 -1.17 -4.56
C SER A 27 6.63 -0.77 -4.52
N PHE A 28 7.37 -1.52 -3.72
CA PHE A 28 8.81 -1.41 -3.52
C PHE A 28 9.39 -2.84 -3.50
N LEU A 29 9.57 -3.40 -4.68
CA LEU A 29 10.02 -4.76 -4.93
C LEU A 29 11.54 -4.83 -5.03
N GLN A 30 12.10 -6.01 -4.72
CA GLN A 30 13.53 -6.26 -4.85
C GLN A 30 13.82 -7.15 -6.07
N PRO A 31 14.68 -6.71 -7.02
CA PRO A 31 14.93 -7.47 -8.26
C PRO A 31 15.44 -8.91 -8.03
N ASN A 32 16.18 -9.14 -6.96
CA ASN A 32 16.87 -10.42 -6.70
C ASN A 32 16.31 -11.16 -5.48
N SER A 33 15.13 -10.81 -5.00
CA SER A 33 14.53 -11.39 -3.80
C SER A 33 13.02 -11.27 -3.86
N SER A 34 12.27 -12.25 -3.37
CA SER A 34 10.82 -12.14 -3.18
C SER A 34 10.43 -11.25 -2.00
N TYR A 35 11.33 -10.33 -1.59
CA TYR A 35 11.03 -9.34 -0.57
C TYR A 35 10.25 -8.23 -1.25
N SER A 36 9.04 -7.99 -0.77
CA SER A 36 8.14 -7.01 -1.35
C SER A 36 7.58 -6.12 -0.26
N ARG A 37 7.60 -4.82 -0.49
CA ARG A 37 6.96 -3.84 0.38
C ARG A 37 5.90 -3.09 -0.41
N TYR A 38 4.76 -2.84 0.22
CA TYR A 38 3.68 -2.07 -0.36
C TYR A 38 3.24 -1.00 0.64
N GLU A 39 2.79 0.11 0.09
CA GLU A 39 2.08 1.16 0.81
C GLU A 39 0.70 1.29 0.19
N VAL A 40 -0.34 1.30 1.01
CA VAL A 40 -1.69 1.69 0.60
C VAL A 40 -2.01 2.98 1.30
N ILE A 41 -2.32 4.04 0.56
CA ILE A 41 -2.78 5.29 1.15
C ILE A 41 -4.17 5.66 0.61
N ALA A 42 -5.11 5.89 1.51
CA ALA A 42 -6.36 6.53 1.17
C ALA A 42 -6.26 8.02 1.40
N TYR A 43 -6.97 8.78 0.59
CA TYR A 43 -7.05 10.22 0.68
C TYR A 43 -8.47 10.68 0.35
N SER A 44 -8.83 11.87 0.82
CA SER A 44 -10.09 12.55 0.46
C SER A 44 -9.86 14.05 0.34
N GLY A 45 -10.66 14.74 -0.47
CA GLY A 45 -10.67 16.22 -0.53
C GLY A 45 -9.33 16.85 -0.95
N VAL A 46 -8.76 16.43 -2.07
CA VAL A 46 -7.47 16.95 -2.57
C VAL A 46 -7.58 18.42 -2.94
N LYS A 47 -6.85 19.27 -2.22
CA LYS A 47 -6.79 20.72 -2.51
C LYS A 47 -5.99 21.00 -3.77
N SER A 48 -4.83 20.34 -3.90
CA SER A 48 -3.93 20.50 -5.04
C SER A 48 -3.07 19.26 -5.25
N LEU A 49 -2.55 19.13 -6.47
CA LEU A 49 -1.63 18.08 -6.90
C LEU A 49 -0.39 18.73 -7.49
N TYR A 50 0.80 18.27 -7.08
CA TYR A 50 2.07 18.78 -7.60
C TYR A 50 2.93 17.63 -8.10
N LEU A 51 3.19 17.59 -9.40
CA LEU A 51 4.19 16.69 -9.97
C LEU A 51 5.58 17.30 -9.79
N SER A 52 6.48 16.54 -9.18
CA SER A 52 7.90 16.87 -9.01
C SER A 52 8.78 15.89 -9.80
N GLU A 53 10.09 16.06 -9.70
CA GLU A 53 11.06 15.11 -10.26
C GLU A 53 10.88 13.72 -9.62
N ASP A 54 10.74 13.67 -8.29
CA ASP A 54 10.72 12.43 -7.50
C ASP A 54 9.35 11.76 -7.41
N GLY A 55 8.25 12.51 -7.56
CA GLY A 55 6.92 11.97 -7.26
C GLY A 55 5.76 12.92 -7.50
N LEU A 56 4.56 12.44 -7.19
CA LEU A 56 3.31 13.20 -7.21
C LEU A 56 2.86 13.49 -5.78
N THR A 57 2.80 14.77 -5.42
CA THR A 57 2.37 15.23 -4.11
C THR A 57 0.89 15.57 -4.10
N PHE A 58 0.18 15.03 -3.11
CA PHE A 58 -1.21 15.30 -2.81
C PHE A 58 -1.26 16.25 -1.62
N GLN A 59 -1.86 17.43 -1.78
CA GLN A 59 -2.09 18.35 -0.67
C GLN A 59 -3.43 18.03 -0.01
N THR A 60 -3.42 16.97 0.81
CA THR A 60 -4.51 16.59 1.69
C THR A 60 -3.99 15.62 2.77
N ASP A 61 -4.86 15.31 3.73
CA ASP A 61 -4.62 14.26 4.71
C ASP A 61 -4.80 12.86 4.08
N GLY A 62 -4.16 11.86 4.66
CA GLY A 62 -4.34 10.48 4.23
C GLY A 62 -4.01 9.44 5.30
N ASN A 63 -4.65 8.28 5.20
CA ASN A 63 -4.35 7.11 6.03
C ASN A 63 -3.48 6.16 5.24
N LYS A 64 -2.31 5.82 5.79
CA LYS A 64 -1.35 4.92 5.17
C LYS A 64 -1.26 3.59 5.90
N LEU A 65 -1.33 2.48 5.17
CA LEU A 65 -1.06 1.12 5.65
C LEU A 65 0.24 0.61 5.02
N PHE A 66 1.09 -0.03 5.82
CA PHE A 66 2.29 -0.71 5.32
C PHE A 66 2.07 -2.22 5.29
N ILE A 67 2.52 -2.83 4.20
CA ILE A 67 2.42 -4.28 3.97
C ILE A 67 3.78 -4.78 3.51
N LEU A 68 4.24 -5.90 4.03
CA LEU A 68 5.52 -6.52 3.66
C LEU A 68 5.34 -8.02 3.46
N SER A 69 6.10 -8.55 2.51
CA SER A 69 6.36 -9.96 2.35
C SER A 69 7.86 -10.19 2.49
N GLU A 70 8.26 -10.91 3.53
CA GLU A 70 9.64 -11.15 3.89
C GLU A 70 9.99 -12.63 3.68
N PRO A 71 10.91 -12.96 2.75
CA PRO A 71 11.37 -14.32 2.57
C PRO A 71 12.27 -14.79 3.72
N PRO A 72 12.33 -16.10 3.99
CA PRO A 72 13.18 -16.65 5.04
C PRO A 72 14.68 -16.40 4.82
N SER A 73 15.09 -16.12 3.57
CA SER A 73 16.46 -15.78 3.16
C SER A 73 16.88 -14.34 3.49
N TYR A 74 15.97 -13.46 3.92
CA TYR A 74 16.31 -12.09 4.27
C TYR A 74 17.24 -12.05 5.50
N ALA A 75 18.43 -11.48 5.33
CA ALA A 75 19.49 -11.52 6.34
C ALA A 75 19.16 -10.74 7.61
N GLU A 76 18.49 -9.60 7.48
CA GLU A 76 18.16 -8.69 8.58
C GLU A 76 16.78 -8.98 9.20
N LYS A 77 16.23 -10.19 9.01
CA LYS A 77 14.90 -10.58 9.54
C LYS A 77 14.79 -10.51 11.07
N HIS A 78 15.91 -10.46 11.78
CA HIS A 78 15.98 -10.30 13.23
C HIS A 78 15.94 -8.83 13.68
N LEU A 79 16.18 -7.89 12.76
CA LEU A 79 16.08 -6.46 13.03
C LEU A 79 14.64 -5.99 12.96
N GLU A 80 14.28 -5.13 13.92
CA GLU A 80 13.03 -4.39 13.91
C GLU A 80 12.84 -3.63 12.58
N PRO A 81 11.64 -3.61 12.00
CA PRO A 81 11.43 -3.02 10.68
C PRO A 81 11.88 -1.55 10.55
N PHE A 82 11.68 -0.73 11.59
CA PHE A 82 12.15 0.66 11.61
C PHE A 82 13.68 0.83 11.68
N ARG A 83 14.45 -0.23 11.97
CA ARG A 83 15.92 -0.19 12.06
C ARG A 83 16.63 -0.76 10.84
N ARG A 84 15.87 -1.26 9.87
CA ARG A 84 16.43 -1.84 8.63
C ARG A 84 16.97 -0.76 7.72
N THR A 85 17.76 -1.17 6.73
CA THR A 85 18.22 -0.25 5.69
C THR A 85 17.02 0.35 4.92
N SER A 86 17.15 1.58 4.44
CA SER A 86 16.03 2.38 3.87
C SER A 86 15.17 1.63 2.84
N ARG A 87 15.78 0.72 2.06
CA ARG A 87 15.11 -0.12 1.07
C ARG A 87 14.07 -1.09 1.65
N TYR A 88 14.27 -1.54 2.89
CA TYR A 88 13.42 -2.51 3.60
C TYR A 88 12.72 -1.90 4.83
N GLN A 89 13.01 -0.64 5.13
CA GLN A 89 12.54 0.05 6.31
C GLN A 89 11.05 0.40 6.19
N ILE A 90 10.33 0.23 7.29
CA ILE A 90 8.99 0.79 7.50
C ILE A 90 8.92 1.38 8.91
N PRO A 91 8.03 2.35 9.17
CA PRO A 91 7.93 3.01 10.47
C PRO A 91 7.15 2.17 11.50
N HIS A 92 7.50 0.89 11.65
CA HIS A 92 6.86 0.00 12.62
C HIS A 92 7.86 -0.90 13.35
N ARG A 93 7.44 -1.32 14.55
CA ARG A 93 7.99 -2.45 15.30
C ARG A 93 7.22 -3.73 14.97
N PHE A 94 7.79 -4.89 15.23
CA PHE A 94 7.07 -6.16 15.11
C PHE A 94 5.79 -6.21 15.96
N SER A 95 5.78 -5.58 17.13
CA SER A 95 4.59 -5.49 18.01
C SER A 95 3.42 -4.73 17.38
N GLU A 96 3.69 -3.87 16.39
CA GLU A 96 2.73 -3.03 15.69
C GLU A 96 2.24 -3.65 14.38
N LEU A 97 2.66 -4.89 14.09
CA LEU A 97 2.33 -5.63 12.86
C LEU A 97 1.51 -6.88 13.19
N GLU A 98 0.50 -7.15 12.37
CA GLU A 98 -0.10 -8.48 12.24
C GLU A 98 0.83 -9.33 11.37
N ILE A 99 1.25 -10.49 11.86
CA ILE A 99 2.24 -11.34 11.18
C ILE A 99 1.62 -12.70 10.85
N LEU A 100 1.51 -13.00 9.56
CA LEU A 100 1.14 -14.31 9.03
C LEU A 100 2.39 -15.02 8.52
N THR A 101 2.64 -16.25 8.95
CA THR A 101 3.70 -17.09 8.38
C THR A 101 3.08 -18.07 7.39
N ALA A 102 3.46 -17.95 6.12
CA ALA A 102 3.00 -18.84 5.06
C ALA A 102 3.68 -20.22 5.13
N LYS A 103 3.13 -21.20 4.41
CA LYS A 103 3.66 -22.58 4.37
C LYS A 103 5.14 -22.65 3.97
N ASN A 104 5.58 -21.79 3.06
CA ASN A 104 6.97 -21.70 2.60
C ASN A 104 7.85 -20.78 3.47
N GLN A 105 7.41 -20.46 4.69
CA GLN A 105 8.13 -19.65 5.69
C GLN A 105 8.28 -18.16 5.34
N ILE A 106 7.60 -17.69 4.31
CA ILE A 106 7.47 -16.25 4.04
C ILE A 106 6.62 -15.63 5.14
N LYS A 107 7.09 -14.51 5.70
CA LYS A 107 6.31 -13.72 6.66
C LYS A 107 5.62 -12.57 5.94
N ILE A 108 4.30 -12.57 5.99
CA ILE A 108 3.49 -11.44 5.56
C ILE A 108 3.21 -10.60 6.80
N MET A 109 3.52 -9.31 6.73
CA MET A 109 3.34 -8.38 7.83
C MET A 109 2.45 -7.22 7.37
N VAL A 110 1.45 -6.86 8.16
CA VAL A 110 0.51 -5.76 7.87
C VAL A 110 0.42 -4.86 9.09
N SER A 111 0.46 -3.54 8.92
CA SER A 111 0.23 -2.58 10.00
C SER A 111 -1.05 -2.90 10.76
N LYS A 112 -0.98 -2.99 12.10
CA LYS A 112 -2.18 -3.12 12.94
C LYS A 112 -3.06 -1.89 12.85
N GLU A 113 -2.45 -0.72 12.88
CA GLU A 113 -3.11 0.58 12.79
C GLU A 113 -2.53 1.38 11.61
N PRO A 114 -3.37 2.11 10.86
CA PRO A 114 -2.90 3.00 9.82
C PRO A 114 -2.16 4.21 10.41
N ILE A 115 -1.22 4.76 9.64
CA ILE A 115 -0.52 5.99 9.98
C ILE A 115 -1.18 7.16 9.27
N MET A 116 -1.61 8.15 10.05
CA MET A 116 -2.09 9.43 9.52
C MET A 116 -0.95 10.24 8.93
N THR A 117 -1.14 10.72 7.72
CA THR A 117 -0.29 11.74 7.09
C THR A 117 -1.09 13.01 6.98
N TYR A 118 -0.56 14.10 7.53
CA TYR A 118 -1.28 15.38 7.60
C TYR A 118 -0.79 16.36 6.54
N SER A 119 -1.71 17.18 6.04
CA SER A 119 -1.51 18.30 5.12
C SER A 119 -1.02 17.95 3.71
N ALA A 120 -0.05 17.05 3.58
CA ALA A 120 0.41 16.56 2.29
C ALA A 120 1.15 15.22 2.39
N PHE A 121 1.10 14.45 1.32
CA PHE A 121 1.92 13.26 1.13
C PHE A 121 2.39 13.14 -0.32
N THR A 122 3.52 12.46 -0.54
CA THR A 122 4.08 12.25 -1.88
C THR A 122 4.10 10.77 -2.22
N ILE A 123 3.60 10.44 -3.41
CA ILE A 123 3.78 9.13 -4.02
C ILE A 123 5.00 9.19 -4.94
N LEU A 124 6.01 8.40 -4.62
CA LEU A 124 7.24 8.35 -5.41
C LEU A 124 6.97 7.79 -6.81
N LYS A 125 7.68 8.31 -7.82
CA LYS A 125 7.68 7.71 -9.15
C LYS A 125 8.24 6.29 -9.06
N PRO A 126 7.51 5.28 -9.57
CA PRO A 126 8.01 3.92 -9.59
C PRO A 126 9.31 3.82 -10.41
N GLN A 127 10.25 3.02 -9.92
CA GLN A 127 11.51 2.71 -10.60
C GLN A 127 11.62 1.21 -10.85
N GLY A 128 12.16 0.83 -12.02
CA GLY A 128 12.35 -0.57 -12.39
C GLY A 128 11.02 -1.32 -12.47
N ILE A 129 10.88 -2.36 -11.65
CA ILE A 129 9.68 -3.23 -11.60
C ILE A 129 8.59 -2.71 -10.63
N ASN A 130 8.83 -1.60 -9.95
CA ASN A 130 7.84 -1.00 -9.05
C ASN A 130 6.68 -0.40 -9.84
N PHE A 131 5.54 -0.22 -9.17
CA PHE A 131 4.35 0.40 -9.74
C PHE A 131 3.65 1.27 -8.70
N ALA A 132 2.76 2.16 -9.18
CA ALA A 132 1.83 2.90 -8.36
C ALA A 132 0.47 2.95 -9.06
N PHE A 133 -0.57 2.38 -8.44
CA PHE A 133 -1.92 2.34 -8.98
C PHE A 133 -2.87 3.17 -8.14
N ILE A 134 -3.74 3.95 -8.78
CA ILE A 134 -4.93 4.54 -8.17
C ILE A 134 -6.11 3.59 -8.34
N PHE A 135 -6.76 3.25 -7.25
CA PHE A 135 -8.05 2.58 -7.20
C PHE A 135 -9.13 3.60 -6.87
N TYR A 136 -10.15 3.67 -7.73
CA TYR A 136 -11.25 4.60 -7.58
C TYR A 136 -12.14 4.17 -6.42
N ASN A 137 -12.61 5.12 -5.61
CA ASN A 137 -13.47 4.85 -4.46
C ASN A 137 -14.91 4.51 -4.90
N LEU A 138 -15.08 3.29 -5.41
CA LEU A 138 -16.36 2.68 -5.79
C LEU A 138 -16.75 1.64 -4.73
N ASP A 139 -18.02 1.21 -4.72
CA ASP A 139 -18.55 0.27 -3.72
C ASP A 139 -17.74 -1.04 -3.60
N ASP A 140 -17.10 -1.48 -4.69
CA ASP A 140 -16.30 -2.72 -4.78
C ASP A 140 -14.78 -2.48 -4.75
N VAL A 141 -14.35 -1.30 -4.29
CA VAL A 141 -12.92 -0.93 -4.27
C VAL A 141 -12.09 -1.87 -3.40
N LEU A 142 -12.59 -2.27 -2.23
CA LEU A 142 -11.89 -3.18 -1.33
C LEU A 142 -11.77 -4.59 -1.93
N ASP A 143 -12.77 -5.07 -2.67
CA ASP A 143 -12.69 -6.34 -3.39
C ASP A 143 -11.65 -6.29 -4.52
N SER A 144 -11.57 -5.14 -5.20
CA SER A 144 -10.57 -4.88 -6.24
C SER A 144 -9.16 -4.87 -5.67
N ILE A 145 -8.96 -4.20 -4.52
CA ILE A 145 -7.68 -4.18 -3.79
C ILE A 145 -7.34 -5.58 -3.25
N SER A 146 -8.32 -6.32 -2.72
CA SER A 146 -8.14 -7.70 -2.26
C SER A 146 -7.65 -8.60 -3.38
N THR A 147 -8.34 -8.60 -4.53
CA THR A 147 -7.96 -9.36 -5.72
C THR A 147 -6.57 -8.97 -6.23
N PHE A 148 -6.25 -7.68 -6.16
CA PHE A 148 -4.93 -7.18 -6.53
C PHE A 148 -3.83 -7.75 -5.62
N PHE A 149 -4.00 -7.67 -4.30
CA PHE A 149 -3.00 -8.17 -3.35
C PHE A 149 -2.89 -9.70 -3.36
N GLU A 150 -3.98 -10.43 -3.57
CA GLU A 150 -3.93 -11.89 -3.74
C GLU A 150 -2.98 -12.27 -4.89
N LYS A 151 -3.16 -11.64 -6.05
CA LYS A 151 -2.33 -11.88 -7.23
C LYS A 151 -0.89 -11.44 -7.02
N THR A 152 -0.68 -10.26 -6.47
CA THR A 152 0.64 -9.66 -6.26
C THR A 152 1.45 -10.44 -5.23
N LEU A 153 0.86 -10.83 -4.09
CA LEU A 153 1.55 -11.64 -3.09
C LEU A 153 1.94 -13.02 -3.64
N ASN A 154 1.06 -13.62 -4.45
CA ASN A 154 1.37 -14.91 -5.06
C ASN A 154 2.45 -14.82 -6.15
N LYS A 155 2.30 -13.91 -7.11
CA LYS A 155 3.16 -13.83 -8.28
C LYS A 155 4.49 -13.13 -8.03
N GLU A 156 4.47 -12.01 -7.32
CA GLU A 156 5.66 -11.17 -7.11
C GLU A 156 6.42 -11.58 -5.85
N ALA A 157 5.69 -11.94 -4.79
CA ALA A 157 6.28 -12.25 -3.49
C ALA A 157 6.38 -13.75 -3.21
N ASN A 158 5.98 -14.61 -4.16
CA ASN A 158 6.03 -16.07 -4.07
C ASN A 158 5.29 -16.66 -2.85
N VAL A 159 4.24 -15.97 -2.36
CA VAL A 159 3.39 -16.46 -1.28
C VAL A 159 2.46 -17.56 -1.83
N PRO A 160 2.33 -18.73 -1.19
CA PRO A 160 1.38 -19.76 -1.60
C PRO A 160 -0.04 -19.22 -1.67
N GLN A 161 -0.80 -19.58 -2.71
CA GLN A 161 -2.13 -19.00 -2.98
C GLN A 161 -3.06 -19.00 -1.76
N ALA A 162 -3.14 -20.13 -1.04
CA ALA A 162 -4.00 -20.26 0.13
C ALA A 162 -3.61 -19.29 1.27
N ASP A 163 -2.32 -18.95 1.40
CA ASP A 163 -1.84 -18.00 2.41
C ASP A 163 -1.93 -16.56 1.89
N ALA A 164 -1.84 -16.34 0.58
CA ALA A 164 -2.10 -15.03 -0.03
C ALA A 164 -3.55 -14.58 0.21
N VAL A 165 -4.53 -15.49 0.07
CA VAL A 165 -5.95 -15.23 0.40
C VAL A 165 -6.13 -14.89 1.89
N LYS A 166 -5.40 -15.54 2.80
CA LYS A 166 -5.47 -15.19 4.23
C LYS A 166 -4.84 -13.83 4.52
N ALA A 167 -3.73 -13.52 3.84
CA ALA A 167 -3.06 -12.24 3.97
C ALA A 167 -3.94 -11.07 3.50
N THR A 168 -4.73 -11.24 2.43
CA THR A 168 -5.64 -10.18 1.97
C THR A 168 -6.71 -9.86 3.01
N LEU A 169 -7.20 -10.84 3.78
CA LEU A 169 -8.10 -10.57 4.90
C LEU A 169 -7.49 -9.64 5.96
N LEU A 170 -6.19 -9.81 6.26
CA LEU A 170 -5.47 -8.91 7.18
C LEU A 170 -5.31 -7.51 6.58
N ILE A 171 -5.02 -7.42 5.29
CA ILE A 171 -4.90 -6.14 4.57
C ILE A 171 -6.25 -5.41 4.60
N ILE A 172 -7.35 -6.05 4.21
CA ILE A 172 -8.69 -5.45 4.21
C ILE A 172 -9.12 -5.06 5.62
N LYS A 173 -8.80 -5.88 6.64
CA LYS A 173 -9.01 -5.51 8.05
C LYS A 173 -8.28 -4.21 8.41
N GLY A 174 -7.06 -4.00 7.93
CA GLY A 174 -6.30 -2.76 8.11
C GLY A 174 -6.91 -1.57 7.36
N LEU A 175 -7.34 -1.77 6.11
CA LEU A 175 -7.98 -0.71 5.30
C LEU A 175 -9.32 -0.26 5.87
N ASN A 176 -10.09 -1.17 6.49
CA ASN A 176 -11.35 -0.83 7.16
C ASN A 176 -11.17 0.09 8.39
N LYS A 177 -9.92 0.29 8.85
CA LYS A 177 -9.60 1.24 9.92
C LYS A 177 -9.27 2.65 9.42
N PHE A 178 -9.32 2.88 8.11
CA PHE A 178 -9.04 4.19 7.55
C PHE A 178 -10.17 5.16 7.90
N ASP A 179 -9.84 6.27 8.53
CA ASP A 179 -10.77 7.29 9.01
C ASP A 179 -10.79 8.57 8.15
N VAL A 180 -9.97 8.65 7.09
CA VAL A 180 -10.01 9.73 6.10
C VAL A 180 -11.38 9.92 5.42
N TRP A 181 -12.25 8.91 5.49
CA TRP A 181 -13.62 8.97 4.97
C TRP A 181 -14.61 9.66 5.90
N ASN A 182 -14.24 9.91 7.17
CA ASN A 182 -15.13 10.44 8.20
C ASN A 182 -15.25 11.97 8.19
N THR A 183 -14.91 12.64 7.09
CA THR A 183 -15.02 14.08 6.89
C THR A 183 -16.47 14.54 6.69
N SER A 184 -17.35 14.21 7.63
CA SER A 184 -18.74 14.70 7.70
C SER A 184 -19.32 14.69 9.12
N THR A 185 -18.58 15.16 10.14
CA THR A 185 -19.18 15.52 11.45
C THR A 185 -18.39 16.61 12.19
N LEU A 186 -18.21 17.77 11.56
CA LEU A 186 -17.98 19.02 12.29
C LEU A 186 -18.84 20.11 11.63
N ASN A 187 -20.12 20.11 12.01
CA ASN A 187 -21.03 21.26 11.89
C ASN A 187 -20.99 22.04 13.20
#